data_AF-A0A954J7N3-F1
#
_entry.id   AF-A0A954J7N3-F1
#
_cell.length_a   1.000
_cell.length_b   1.000
_cell.length_c   1.000
_cell.angle_alpha   90.00
_cell.angle_beta   90.00
_cell.angle_gamma   90.00
#
_symmetry.space_group_name_H-M   'P 1'
#
loop_
_entity.id
_entity.type
_entity.pdbx_description
1 polymer ?
#
loop_
_entity_poly.entity_id
_entity_poly.type
_entity_poly.pdbx_seq_one_letter_code
_entity_poly.pdbx_strand_id
1 'polypeptide(L)'
;MIICLAQELREVGGDSFPLHLLFRDAVTFVAGGAVLLLLSLWATRRLRDAGFDLLFVLPWKSPYALRGQERPTGRASTLVGRGLLLTGLVYLLFVLLEWHAAAPLEAARVLGYFGQVWMLLVTLCVALALSRFVALAVISIFDNPTVRAQLELICPHEPAAVASPGRGQETPREPAEQIVAEVDRRTVQPTIDDSASAARIEQLLDEADDQPPPAPRLATETIRRSPESFADTVARLIGMLIYLMVFLPVLMIAAEIWGWTAAGSSLGEIWQWLLPFAGLSATVLIGWFALTAVALSFCPVRMRRSVMIVTTLLALILLTASYNMAFAIVFAVCLLALVWLTRNDVPDAFAGLYLQTQKRVTVKTTHGPGHALERQLLTCEIGTLSGTFRVRNRYVLRSFLDGQMLDDSRLVAVEGNPSQHTAEAPAEQSAGMNQADESPGAPA
;
A
#
# COMPACT_ATOMS: atom_id res chain seq x y z
N MET A 1 -54.23 -12.69 -2.51
CA MET A 1 -53.70 -13.77 -1.65
C MET A 1 -53.96 -13.50 -0.16
N ILE A 2 -53.41 -12.43 0.44
CA ILE A 2 -53.66 -12.10 1.87
C ILE A 2 -55.15 -11.91 2.19
N ILE A 3 -55.91 -11.27 1.30
CA ILE A 3 -57.37 -11.06 1.47
C ILE A 3 -58.16 -12.38 1.41
N CYS A 4 -57.81 -13.29 0.48
CA CYS A 4 -58.45 -14.61 0.39
C CYS A 4 -58.14 -15.48 1.62
N LEU A 5 -56.88 -15.47 2.08
CA LEU A 5 -56.45 -16.24 3.26
C LEU A 5 -57.13 -15.73 4.54
N ALA A 6 -57.41 -14.42 4.62
CA ALA A 6 -58.17 -13.82 5.71
C ALA A 6 -59.68 -14.16 5.67
N GLN A 7 -60.26 -14.36 4.49
CA GLN A 7 -61.66 -14.82 4.37
C GLN A 7 -61.80 -16.28 4.77
N GLU A 8 -60.88 -17.15 4.36
CA GLU A 8 -60.92 -18.59 4.64
C GLU A 8 -60.70 -18.90 6.12
N LEU A 9 -59.81 -18.15 6.79
CA LEU A 9 -59.61 -18.27 8.25
C LEU A 9 -60.81 -17.77 9.08
N ARG A 10 -61.62 -16.85 8.53
CA ARG A 10 -62.81 -16.31 9.20
C ARG A 10 -63.95 -17.32 9.27
N GLU A 11 -64.04 -18.25 8.32
CA GLU A 11 -65.07 -19.30 8.31
C GLU A 11 -64.75 -20.47 9.25
N VAL A 12 -63.47 -20.67 9.61
CA VAL A 12 -63.00 -21.80 10.43
C VAL A 12 -62.91 -21.46 11.94
N GLY A 13 -62.72 -20.20 12.30
CA GLY A 13 -62.61 -19.76 13.69
C GLY A 13 -63.94 -19.26 14.28
N GLY A 14 -64.64 -20.10 15.04
CA GLY A 14 -65.78 -19.68 15.87
C GLY A 14 -65.41 -18.56 16.86
N ASP A 15 -66.42 -17.85 17.37
CA ASP A 15 -66.41 -16.54 18.08
C ASP A 15 -65.40 -16.31 19.24
N SER A 16 -64.54 -17.27 19.56
CA SER A 16 -63.62 -17.24 20.70
C SER A 16 -62.15 -16.95 20.36
N PHE A 17 -61.77 -16.82 19.08
CA PHE A 17 -60.40 -16.43 18.70
C PHE A 17 -60.32 -14.96 18.25
N PRO A 18 -59.42 -14.13 18.82
CA PRO A 18 -59.29 -12.73 18.42
C PRO A 18 -58.52 -12.58 17.10
N LEU A 19 -59.08 -13.12 16.01
CA LEU A 19 -58.55 -13.04 14.64
C LEU A 19 -58.24 -11.60 14.20
N HIS A 20 -59.03 -10.64 14.69
CA HIS A 20 -58.82 -9.22 14.40
C HIS A 20 -57.53 -8.65 15.02
N LEU A 21 -57.07 -9.17 16.17
CA LEU A 21 -55.80 -8.78 16.78
C LEU A 21 -54.63 -9.32 15.94
N LEU A 22 -54.64 -10.62 15.64
CA LEU A 22 -53.59 -11.25 14.81
C LEU A 22 -53.46 -10.59 13.43
N PHE A 23 -54.58 -10.23 12.79
CA PHE A 23 -54.54 -9.52 11.52
C PHE A 23 -53.93 -8.12 11.65
N ARG A 24 -54.32 -7.37 12.70
CA ARG A 24 -53.73 -6.05 12.98
C ARG A 24 -52.22 -6.14 13.19
N ASP A 25 -51.75 -7.14 13.92
CA ASP A 25 -50.34 -7.35 14.21
C ASP A 25 -49.53 -7.79 12.99
N ALA A 26 -50.11 -8.63 12.13
CA ALA A 26 -49.51 -8.98 10.86
C ALA A 26 -49.37 -7.75 9.94
N VAL A 27 -50.41 -6.90 9.89
CA VAL A 27 -50.38 -5.67 9.09
C VAL A 27 -49.34 -4.68 9.63
N THR A 28 -49.26 -4.47 10.94
CA THR A 28 -48.25 -3.58 11.53
C THR A 28 -46.83 -4.11 11.34
N PHE A 29 -46.62 -5.43 11.46
CA PHE A 29 -45.32 -6.06 11.19
C PHE A 29 -44.87 -5.88 9.74
N VAL A 30 -45.75 -6.20 8.79
CA VAL A 30 -45.45 -6.09 7.36
C VAL A 30 -45.24 -4.64 6.95
N ALA A 31 -46.11 -3.72 7.39
CA ALA A 31 -45.99 -2.31 7.08
C ALA A 31 -44.72 -1.70 7.67
N GLY A 32 -44.43 -1.95 8.95
CA GLY A 32 -43.22 -1.45 9.58
C GLY A 32 -41.94 -2.07 9.00
N GLY A 33 -41.96 -3.37 8.68
CA GLY A 33 -40.87 -4.04 7.96
C GLY A 33 -40.60 -3.43 6.58
N ALA A 34 -41.65 -3.10 5.82
CA ALA A 34 -41.52 -2.43 4.53
C ALA A 34 -40.93 -1.00 4.67
N VAL A 35 -41.39 -0.22 5.65
CA VAL A 35 -40.83 1.11 5.95
C VAL A 35 -39.35 1.02 6.34
N LEU A 36 -38.98 0.06 7.19
CA LEU A 36 -37.59 -0.16 7.60
C LEU A 36 -36.70 -0.59 6.44
N LEU A 37 -37.19 -1.43 5.53
CA LEU A 37 -36.47 -1.81 4.32
C LEU A 37 -36.23 -0.61 3.41
N LEU A 38 -37.24 0.22 3.17
CA LEU A 38 -37.10 1.44 2.38
C LEU A 38 -36.12 2.42 3.04
N LEU A 39 -36.20 2.61 4.36
CA LEU A 39 -35.29 3.46 5.12
C LEU A 39 -33.84 2.96 5.05
N SER A 40 -33.64 1.64 5.19
CA SER A 40 -32.33 0.99 5.06
C SER A 40 -31.74 1.15 3.66
N LEU A 41 -32.54 0.96 2.61
CA LEU A 41 -32.11 1.17 1.22
C LEU A 41 -31.77 2.64 0.95
N TRP A 42 -32.60 3.56 1.47
CA TRP A 42 -32.35 4.99 1.35
C TRP A 42 -31.07 5.41 2.07
N ALA A 43 -30.87 4.96 3.32
CA ALA A 43 -29.67 5.22 4.10
C ALA A 43 -28.42 4.63 3.41
N THR A 44 -28.51 3.41 2.87
CA THR A 44 -27.40 2.78 2.13
C THR A 44 -27.03 3.59 0.89
N ARG A 45 -28.02 4.09 0.13
CA ARG A 45 -27.78 4.95 -1.04
C ARG A 45 -27.14 6.27 -0.60
N ARG A 46 -27.71 6.95 0.40
CA ARG A 46 -27.17 8.22 0.91
C ARG A 46 -25.74 8.09 1.43
N LEU A 47 -25.44 7.04 2.20
CA LEU A 47 -24.07 6.77 2.69
C LEU A 47 -23.12 6.49 1.53
N ARG A 48 -23.57 5.75 0.51
CA ARG A 48 -22.78 5.49 -0.69
C ARG A 48 -22.48 6.76 -1.47
N ASP A 49 -23.49 7.60 -1.69
CA ASP A 49 -23.36 8.86 -2.43
C ASP A 49 -22.43 9.84 -1.69
N ALA A 50 -22.41 9.81 -0.36
CA ALA A 50 -21.49 10.57 0.47
C ALA A 50 -20.06 10.00 0.52
N GLY A 51 -19.77 8.90 -0.18
CA GLY A 51 -18.47 8.26 -0.16
C GLY A 51 -18.12 7.58 1.17
N PHE A 52 -19.11 7.21 2.00
CA PHE A 52 -18.90 6.59 3.31
C PHE A 52 -18.03 5.33 3.25
N ASP A 53 -18.11 4.56 2.17
CA ASP A 53 -17.28 3.38 1.96
C ASP A 53 -15.76 3.69 1.97
N LEU A 54 -15.37 4.92 1.60
CA LEU A 54 -13.97 5.37 1.61
C LEU A 54 -13.43 5.60 3.03
N LEU A 55 -14.32 5.82 4.01
CA LEU A 55 -13.93 6.03 5.41
C LEU A 55 -13.47 4.73 6.09
N PHE A 56 -13.91 3.57 5.59
CA PHE A 56 -13.57 2.25 6.16
C PHE A 56 -12.45 1.55 5.39
N VAL A 57 -11.87 2.21 4.39
CA VAL A 57 -10.65 1.74 3.77
C VAL A 57 -9.51 1.92 4.76
N LEU A 58 -8.94 0.80 5.20
CA LEU A 58 -7.86 0.75 6.16
C LEU A 58 -6.67 1.61 5.67
N PRO A 59 -6.06 2.44 6.54
CA PRO A 59 -5.09 3.44 6.12
C PRO A 59 -3.80 2.87 5.50
N TRP A 60 -3.49 1.59 5.75
CA TRP A 60 -2.33 0.91 5.18
C TRP A 60 -2.53 0.41 3.75
N LYS A 61 -3.77 0.39 3.23
CA LYS A 61 -3.99 0.15 1.80
C LYS A 61 -3.60 1.41 1.04
N SER A 62 -2.65 1.30 0.11
CA SER A 62 -2.23 2.47 -0.66
C SER A 62 -3.42 3.06 -1.40
N PRO A 63 -3.62 4.39 -1.38
CA PRO A 63 -4.70 5.03 -2.14
C PRO A 63 -4.58 4.74 -3.64
N TYR A 64 -3.36 4.47 -4.12
CA TYR A 64 -3.07 4.10 -5.51
C TYR A 64 -3.56 2.70 -5.88
N ALA A 65 -3.59 1.74 -4.94
CA ALA A 65 -4.14 0.41 -5.18
C ALA A 65 -5.66 0.47 -5.47
N LEU A 66 -6.38 1.47 -4.94
CA LEU A 66 -7.82 1.61 -5.17
C LEU A 66 -8.19 2.07 -6.57
N ARG A 67 -7.25 2.61 -7.37
CA ARG A 67 -7.58 3.14 -8.71
C ARG A 67 -7.76 2.04 -9.76
N GLY A 68 -7.18 0.86 -9.55
CA GLY A 68 -7.23 -0.26 -10.50
C GLY A 68 -7.76 -1.57 -9.92
N GLN A 69 -7.89 -1.69 -8.59
CA GLN A 69 -8.29 -2.95 -7.98
C GLN A 69 -9.82 -3.04 -7.87
N GLU A 70 -10.34 -4.17 -8.34
CA GLU A 70 -11.76 -4.52 -8.39
C GLU A 70 -12.50 -4.12 -7.12
N ARG A 71 -13.70 -3.55 -7.33
CA ARG A 71 -14.59 -3.02 -6.28
C ARG A 71 -14.62 -3.98 -5.09
N PRO A 72 -14.22 -3.55 -3.88
CA PRO A 72 -14.15 -4.43 -2.72
C PRO A 72 -15.50 -5.11 -2.49
N THR A 73 -15.47 -6.43 -2.32
CA THR A 73 -16.65 -7.32 -2.27
C THR A 73 -17.52 -7.11 -1.01
N GLY A 74 -17.08 -6.30 -0.05
CA GLY A 74 -17.88 -5.83 1.09
C GLY A 74 -17.89 -4.31 1.18
N ARG A 75 -19.05 -3.68 0.98
CA ARG A 75 -19.22 -2.23 1.15
C ARG A 75 -19.72 -1.92 2.57
N ALA A 76 -18.99 -1.10 3.32
CA ALA A 76 -19.36 -0.72 4.69
C ALA A 76 -20.76 -0.11 4.76
N SER A 77 -21.15 0.69 3.77
CA SER A 77 -22.50 1.26 3.60
C SER A 77 -23.60 0.18 3.61
N THR A 78 -23.35 -0.97 2.98
CA THR A 78 -24.32 -2.08 2.96
C THR A 78 -24.40 -2.80 4.30
N LEU A 79 -23.29 -2.86 5.06
CA LEU A 79 -23.30 -3.40 6.42
C LEU A 79 -24.10 -2.50 7.36
N VAL A 80 -23.90 -1.18 7.29
CA VAL A 80 -24.69 -0.21 8.09
C VAL A 80 -26.17 -0.27 7.74
N GLY A 81 -26.51 -0.31 6.44
CA GLY A 81 -27.89 -0.47 5.98
C GLY A 81 -28.54 -1.76 6.50
N ARG A 82 -27.86 -2.90 6.37
CA ARG A 82 -28.33 -4.19 6.90
C ARG A 82 -28.45 -4.16 8.42
N GLY A 83 -27.52 -3.52 9.11
CA GLY A 83 -27.57 -3.30 10.54
C GLY A 83 -28.83 -2.53 10.94
N LEU A 84 -29.12 -1.41 10.26
CA LEU A 84 -30.30 -0.59 10.52
C LEU A 84 -31.63 -1.32 10.25
N LEU A 85 -31.65 -2.18 9.22
CA LEU A 85 -32.79 -3.06 8.97
C LEU A 85 -32.95 -4.09 10.10
N LEU A 86 -31.87 -4.76 10.48
CA LEU A 86 -31.88 -5.78 11.54
C LEU A 86 -32.32 -5.17 12.87
N THR A 87 -31.80 -4.01 13.25
CA THR A 87 -32.21 -3.34 14.49
C THR A 87 -33.66 -2.91 14.48
N GLY A 88 -34.14 -2.37 13.35
CA GLY A 88 -35.54 -2.06 13.18
C GLY A 88 -36.44 -3.29 13.32
N LEU A 89 -36.04 -4.43 12.72
CA LEU A 89 -36.81 -5.68 12.82
C LEU A 89 -36.84 -6.23 14.25
N VAL A 90 -35.71 -6.19 14.96
CA VAL A 90 -35.64 -6.60 16.37
C VAL A 90 -36.50 -5.70 17.25
N TYR A 91 -36.48 -4.38 17.03
CA TYR A 91 -37.33 -3.43 17.74
C TYR A 91 -38.82 -3.68 17.46
N LEU A 92 -39.17 -3.92 16.19
CA LEU A 92 -40.56 -4.17 15.81
C LEU A 92 -41.08 -5.49 16.39
N LEU A 93 -40.24 -6.54 16.41
CA LEU A 93 -40.53 -7.80 17.10
C LEU A 93 -40.75 -7.57 18.61
N PHE A 94 -39.93 -6.72 19.23
CA PHE A 94 -40.07 -6.38 20.64
C PHE A 94 -41.39 -5.67 20.94
N VAL A 95 -41.78 -4.68 20.14
CA VAL A 95 -43.07 -3.97 20.31
C VAL A 95 -44.25 -4.93 20.22
N LEU A 96 -44.19 -5.92 19.30
CA LEU A 96 -45.20 -6.95 19.19
C LEU A 96 -45.28 -7.87 20.41
N LEU A 97 -44.11 -8.26 20.96
CA LEU A 97 -44.03 -9.07 22.18
C LEU A 97 -44.57 -8.30 23.40
N GLU A 98 -44.31 -7.00 23.47
CA GLU A 98 -44.81 -6.12 24.54
C GLU A 98 -46.34 -5.99 24.50
N TRP A 99 -46.93 -5.82 23.31
CA TRP A 99 -48.39 -5.76 23.15
C TRP A 99 -49.12 -7.04 23.55
N HIS A 100 -48.46 -8.20 23.46
CA HIS A 100 -49.06 -9.48 23.85
C HIS A 100 -48.86 -9.83 25.34
N ALA A 101 -48.41 -8.86 26.16
CA ALA A 101 -48.39 -8.89 27.63
C ALA A 101 -47.62 -10.05 28.30
N ALA A 102 -46.89 -10.85 27.52
CA ALA A 102 -46.09 -11.96 28.00
C ALA A 102 -44.63 -11.84 27.56
N ALA A 103 -44.11 -10.61 27.37
CA ALA A 103 -42.68 -10.44 27.18
C ALA A 103 -41.98 -10.93 28.45
N PRO A 104 -41.31 -12.10 28.42
CA PRO A 104 -40.64 -12.60 29.61
C PRO A 104 -39.58 -11.58 30.03
N LEU A 105 -39.25 -11.53 31.33
CA LEU A 105 -38.13 -10.77 31.88
C LEU A 105 -36.80 -10.99 31.11
N GLU A 106 -36.73 -12.07 30.33
CA GLU A 106 -35.67 -12.42 29.41
C GLU A 106 -35.65 -11.57 28.13
N ALA A 107 -36.81 -11.22 27.55
CA ALA A 107 -36.89 -10.39 26.34
C ALA A 107 -36.34 -8.98 26.57
N ALA A 108 -36.63 -8.38 27.73
CA ALA A 108 -36.06 -7.10 28.14
C ALA A 108 -34.52 -7.18 28.28
N ARG A 109 -34.00 -8.29 28.82
CA ARG A 109 -32.55 -8.54 28.90
C ARG A 109 -31.91 -8.68 27.52
N VAL A 110 -32.52 -9.45 26.62
CA VAL A 110 -32.04 -9.63 25.24
C VAL A 110 -32.03 -8.30 24.50
N LEU A 111 -33.07 -7.47 24.65
CA LEU A 111 -33.10 -6.14 24.06
C LEU A 111 -32.02 -5.23 24.64
N GLY A 112 -31.77 -5.31 25.95
CA GLY A 112 -30.66 -4.62 26.60
C GLY A 112 -29.30 -4.99 25.99
N TYR A 113 -29.02 -6.28 25.82
CA TYR A 113 -27.80 -6.75 25.17
C TYR A 113 -27.70 -6.31 23.71
N PHE A 114 -28.81 -6.39 22.97
CA PHE A 114 -28.85 -5.97 21.57
C PHE A 114 -28.59 -4.45 21.43
N GLY A 115 -29.18 -3.65 22.31
CA GLY A 115 -28.93 -2.21 22.41
C GLY A 115 -27.45 -1.92 22.71
N GLN A 116 -26.85 -2.63 23.66
CA GLN A 116 -25.42 -2.50 23.98
C GLN A 116 -24.52 -2.86 22.80
N VAL A 117 -24.79 -3.97 22.10
CA VAL A 117 -24.04 -4.38 20.90
C VAL A 117 -24.19 -3.35 19.78
N TRP A 118 -25.39 -2.78 19.60
CA TRP A 118 -25.61 -1.75 18.60
C TRP A 118 -24.86 -0.46 18.93
N MET A 119 -24.89 -0.02 20.18
CA MET A 119 -24.14 1.17 20.61
C MET A 119 -22.63 0.95 20.52
N LEU A 120 -22.13 -0.26 20.79
CA LEU A 120 -20.75 -0.66 20.52
C LEU A 120 -20.42 -0.47 19.04
N LEU A 121 -21.26 -1.03 18.17
CA LEU A 121 -21.05 -0.97 16.72
C LEU A 121 -21.05 0.47 16.21
N VAL A 122 -22.01 1.29 16.63
CA VAL A 122 -22.09 2.72 16.26
C VAL A 122 -20.86 3.45 16.74
N THR A 123 -20.45 3.23 17.99
CA THR A 123 -19.28 3.93 18.54
C THR A 123 -17.99 3.49 17.84
N LEU A 124 -17.85 2.20 17.53
CA LEU A 124 -16.77 1.67 16.73
C LEU A 124 -16.75 2.34 15.35
N CYS A 125 -17.89 2.44 14.67
CA CYS A 125 -17.99 3.14 13.39
C CYS A 125 -17.56 4.62 13.47
N VAL A 126 -17.98 5.34 14.52
CA VAL A 126 -17.58 6.74 14.75
C VAL A 126 -16.07 6.82 15.01
N ALA A 127 -15.52 5.94 15.85
CA ALA A 127 -14.09 5.90 16.15
C ALA A 127 -13.26 5.64 14.89
N LEU A 128 -13.66 4.68 14.06
CA LEU A 128 -13.04 4.35 12.78
C LEU A 128 -13.10 5.52 11.79
N ALA A 129 -14.25 6.20 11.72
CA ALA A 129 -14.43 7.35 10.83
C ALA A 129 -13.55 8.53 11.28
N LEU A 130 -13.51 8.83 12.58
CA LEU A 130 -12.72 9.91 13.15
C LEU A 130 -11.21 9.64 12.97
N SER A 131 -10.76 8.42 13.28
CA SER A 131 -9.36 8.04 13.12
C SER A 131 -8.92 8.08 11.66
N ARG A 132 -9.79 7.69 10.72
CA ARG A 132 -9.53 7.83 9.29
C ARG A 132 -9.44 9.28 8.87
N PHE A 133 -10.35 10.14 9.35
CA PHE A 133 -10.33 11.57 9.05
C PHE A 133 -9.00 12.21 9.48
N VAL A 134 -8.53 11.91 10.70
CA VAL A 134 -7.23 12.38 11.18
C VAL A 134 -6.09 11.79 10.35
N ALA A 135 -6.11 10.50 10.03
CA ALA A 135 -5.09 9.88 9.20
C ALA A 135 -5.02 10.51 7.79
N LEU A 136 -6.16 10.83 7.17
CA LEU A 136 -6.21 11.54 5.88
C LEU A 136 -5.67 12.96 5.99
N ALA A 137 -5.99 13.69 7.05
CA ALA A 137 -5.44 15.02 7.30
C ALA A 137 -3.91 14.99 7.50
N VAL A 138 -3.37 13.92 8.06
CA VAL A 138 -1.91 13.75 8.21
C VAL A 138 -1.28 13.35 6.88
N ILE A 139 -1.86 12.39 6.17
CA ILE A 139 -1.38 11.97 4.84
C ILE A 139 -1.37 13.17 3.89
N SER A 140 -2.38 14.05 3.94
CA SER A 140 -2.41 15.24 3.08
C SER A 140 -1.26 16.22 3.38
N ILE A 141 -0.75 16.26 4.61
CA ILE A 141 0.47 17.02 4.95
C ILE A 141 1.69 16.40 4.26
N PHE A 142 1.79 15.07 4.23
CA PHE A 142 2.88 14.35 3.56
C PHE A 142 2.77 14.38 2.03
N ASP A 143 1.56 14.47 1.49
CA ASP A 143 1.32 14.65 0.05
C ASP A 143 1.74 16.05 -0.43
N ASN A 144 2.01 17.00 0.49
CA ASN A 144 2.55 18.29 0.10
C ASN A 144 3.94 18.11 -0.54
N PRO A 145 4.15 18.58 -1.78
CA PRO A 145 5.40 18.36 -2.51
C PRO A 145 6.62 18.92 -1.78
N THR A 146 6.44 19.96 -0.95
CA THR A 146 7.53 20.55 -0.16
C THR A 146 7.98 19.61 0.96
N VAL A 147 7.05 19.05 1.72
CA VAL A 147 7.33 18.08 2.79
C VAL A 147 7.92 16.81 2.20
N ARG A 148 7.33 16.34 1.09
CA ARG A 148 7.84 15.19 0.36
C ARG A 148 9.27 15.41 -0.16
N ALA A 149 9.55 16.55 -0.79
CA ALA A 149 10.90 16.87 -1.25
C ALA A 149 11.91 16.98 -0.10
N GLN A 150 11.49 17.50 1.07
CA GLN A 150 12.35 17.53 2.26
C GLN A 150 12.60 16.14 2.84
N LEU A 151 11.59 15.27 2.87
CA LEU A 151 11.75 13.86 3.27
C LEU A 151 12.63 13.10 2.28
N GLU A 152 12.46 13.33 0.98
CA GLU A 152 13.32 12.77 -0.07
C GLU A 152 14.74 13.33 0.01
N LEU A 153 14.95 14.57 0.46
CA LEU A 153 16.28 15.13 0.75
C LEU A 153 16.94 14.48 1.98
N ILE A 154 16.15 14.13 3.00
CA ILE A 154 16.64 13.42 4.19
C ILE A 154 16.94 11.95 3.87
N CYS A 155 16.15 11.35 2.97
CA CYS A 155 16.30 9.99 2.49
C CYS A 155 16.46 9.99 0.96
N PRO A 156 17.63 10.42 0.42
CA PRO A 156 17.83 10.50 -1.02
C PRO A 156 17.68 9.11 -1.65
N HIS A 157 16.52 8.89 -2.27
CA HIS A 157 16.33 7.77 -3.18
C HIS A 157 16.94 8.24 -4.49
N GLU A 158 18.15 7.79 -4.77
CA GLU A 158 18.75 8.03 -6.09
C GLU A 158 17.75 7.42 -7.09
N PRO A 159 17.13 8.24 -7.96
CA PRO A 159 16.02 7.79 -8.79
C PRO A 159 16.52 6.58 -9.53
N ALA A 160 15.88 5.43 -9.28
CA ALA A 160 16.24 4.15 -9.90
C ALA A 160 16.44 4.47 -11.37
N ALA A 161 17.72 4.52 -11.78
CA ALA A 161 18.10 5.10 -13.05
C ALA A 161 17.21 4.38 -14.04
N VAL A 162 16.28 5.14 -14.66
CA VAL A 162 15.38 4.64 -15.68
C VAL A 162 16.28 3.81 -16.55
N ALA A 163 16.16 2.49 -16.45
CA ALA A 163 17.01 1.58 -17.17
C ALA A 163 16.80 2.01 -18.60
N SER A 164 17.77 2.75 -19.16
CA SER A 164 17.68 3.25 -20.52
C SER A 164 17.27 2.02 -21.32
N PRO A 165 16.05 2.00 -21.89
CA PRO A 165 15.62 0.85 -22.64
C PRO A 165 16.73 0.60 -23.65
N GLY A 166 17.23 -0.64 -23.62
CA GLY A 166 18.51 -1.02 -24.19
C GLY A 166 18.79 -0.27 -25.47
N ARG A 167 19.86 0.53 -25.44
CA ARG A 167 20.63 0.89 -26.62
C ARG A 167 21.23 -0.43 -27.13
N GLY A 168 20.42 -1.19 -27.86
CA GLY A 168 20.70 -2.57 -28.24
C GLY A 168 19.61 -3.19 -29.11
N GLN A 169 18.79 -2.39 -29.78
CA GLN A 169 18.08 -2.82 -30.97
C GLN A 169 18.57 -1.94 -32.12
N GLU A 170 19.72 -2.31 -32.68
CA GLU A 170 20.08 -1.94 -34.04
C GLU A 170 19.02 -2.58 -34.95
N THR A 171 17.94 -1.84 -35.17
CA THR A 171 17.15 -2.02 -36.39
C THR A 171 18.04 -1.50 -37.52
N PRO A 172 18.25 -2.28 -38.59
CA PRO A 172 18.87 -1.75 -39.80
C PRO A 172 18.09 -0.51 -40.21
N ARG A 173 18.81 0.60 -40.38
CA ARG A 173 18.30 1.81 -41.04
C ARG A 173 17.83 1.41 -42.44
N GLU A 174 16.56 1.08 -42.58
CA GLU A 174 15.83 1.44 -43.79
C GLU A 174 15.49 2.93 -43.72
N PRO A 175 15.72 3.69 -44.80
CA PRO A 175 15.51 5.13 -44.82
C PRO A 175 14.01 5.47 -44.83
N ALA A 176 13.39 5.53 -43.65
CA ALA A 176 12.05 6.07 -43.45
C ALA A 176 12.03 7.62 -43.44
N GLU A 177 12.89 8.26 -44.24
CA GLU A 177 12.93 9.72 -44.41
C GLU A 177 12.05 10.20 -45.59
N GLN A 178 11.27 9.30 -46.21
CA GLN A 178 10.48 9.62 -47.41
C GLN A 178 8.94 9.57 -47.25
N ILE A 179 8.40 9.24 -46.07
CA ILE A 179 6.93 9.14 -45.91
C ILE A 179 6.33 10.32 -45.12
N VAL A 180 7.11 11.05 -44.31
CA VAL A 180 6.60 12.21 -43.55
C VAL A 180 6.73 13.54 -44.30
N ALA A 181 7.56 13.61 -45.34
CA ALA A 181 7.64 14.80 -46.21
C ALA A 181 6.56 14.82 -47.32
N GLU A 182 5.88 13.70 -47.58
CA GLU A 182 4.85 13.61 -48.63
C GLU A 182 3.41 13.80 -48.08
N VAL A 183 3.21 13.70 -46.76
CA VAL A 183 1.90 13.95 -46.13
C VAL A 183 1.66 15.44 -45.86
N ASP A 184 2.73 16.24 -45.74
CA ASP A 184 2.63 17.68 -45.48
C ASP A 184 2.55 18.55 -46.78
N ARG A 185 2.53 17.91 -47.96
CA ARG A 185 2.29 18.59 -49.25
C ARG A 185 0.93 18.34 -49.87
N ARG A 186 0.06 17.55 -49.23
CA ARG A 186 -1.34 17.32 -49.65
C ARG A 186 -2.37 18.01 -48.75
N THR A 187 -1.97 19.10 -48.10
CA THR A 187 -2.89 20.08 -47.50
C THR A 187 -3.56 20.85 -48.63
N VAL A 188 -4.52 20.17 -49.26
CA VAL A 188 -5.45 20.67 -50.26
C VAL A 188 -6.25 21.81 -49.64
N GLN A 189 -6.23 22.95 -50.35
CA GLN A 189 -7.13 24.07 -50.12
C GLN A 189 -8.58 23.60 -49.97
N PRO A 190 -9.33 24.07 -48.95
CA PRO A 190 -10.77 23.91 -48.94
C PRO A 190 -11.35 24.87 -49.98
N THR A 191 -11.51 24.41 -51.22
CA THR A 191 -12.46 25.02 -52.15
C THR A 191 -13.81 24.40 -51.83
N ILE A 192 -14.69 25.24 -51.32
CA ILE A 192 -16.08 24.95 -51.01
C ILE A 192 -16.77 24.66 -52.35
N ASP A 193 -17.04 23.38 -52.63
CA ASP A 193 -18.07 22.96 -53.58
C ASP A 193 -18.90 21.86 -52.89
N ASP A 194 -20.02 22.29 -52.33
CA ASP A 194 -21.05 21.46 -51.73
C ASP A 194 -21.74 20.63 -52.83
N SER A 195 -21.50 19.32 -52.86
CA SER A 195 -22.45 18.30 -53.39
C SER A 195 -21.89 16.87 -53.48
N ALA A 196 -20.58 16.65 -53.31
CA ALA A 196 -19.96 15.31 -53.46
C ALA A 196 -19.49 14.65 -52.15
N SER A 197 -19.64 15.32 -51.00
CA SER A 197 -19.10 14.86 -49.70
C SER A 197 -20.00 13.85 -48.95
N ALA A 198 -21.30 13.79 -49.25
CA ALA A 198 -22.22 12.88 -48.57
C ALA A 198 -22.01 11.41 -48.98
N ALA A 199 -21.82 11.13 -50.27
CA ALA A 199 -21.62 9.76 -50.78
C ALA A 199 -20.29 9.14 -50.31
N ARG A 200 -19.27 9.97 -50.04
CA ARG A 200 -17.95 9.49 -49.60
C ARG A 200 -17.90 9.13 -48.12
N ILE A 201 -18.83 9.66 -47.32
CA ILE A 201 -18.94 9.34 -45.89
C ILE A 201 -19.68 8.01 -45.72
N GLU A 202 -20.73 7.74 -46.50
CA GLU A 202 -21.39 6.42 -46.50
C GLU A 202 -20.44 5.31 -46.96
N GLN A 203 -19.61 5.57 -47.98
CA GLN A 203 -18.63 4.59 -48.44
C GLN A 203 -17.55 4.26 -47.39
N LEU A 204 -17.17 5.22 -46.53
CA LEU A 204 -16.23 4.99 -45.42
C LEU A 204 -16.88 4.33 -44.19
N LEU A 205 -18.20 4.42 -44.06
CA LEU A 205 -18.96 3.74 -43.01
C LEU A 205 -19.20 2.27 -43.35
N ASP A 206 -19.48 1.95 -44.61
CA ASP A 206 -19.60 0.55 -45.07
C ASP A 206 -18.26 -0.19 -45.04
N GLU A 207 -17.15 0.49 -45.36
CA GLU A 207 -15.81 -0.14 -45.33
C GLU A 207 -15.26 -0.34 -43.91
N ALA A 208 -15.86 0.32 -42.90
CA ALA A 208 -15.54 0.13 -41.50
C ALA A 208 -16.31 -1.03 -40.85
N ASP A 209 -17.40 -1.51 -41.45
CA ASP A 209 -18.24 -2.59 -40.90
C ASP A 209 -17.73 -4.00 -41.30
N ASP A 210 -16.96 -4.10 -42.40
CA ASP A 210 -16.42 -5.36 -42.91
C ASP A 210 -15.07 -5.78 -42.28
N GLN A 211 -14.50 -4.98 -41.37
CA GLN A 211 -13.24 -5.32 -40.72
C GLN A 211 -13.50 -6.00 -39.35
N PRO A 212 -13.27 -7.33 -39.21
CA PRO A 212 -13.52 -8.02 -37.96
C PRO A 212 -12.71 -7.36 -36.83
N PRO A 213 -13.33 -7.04 -35.69
CA PRO A 213 -12.67 -6.31 -34.62
C PRO A 213 -11.38 -7.05 -34.24
N PRO A 214 -10.20 -6.40 -34.35
CA PRO A 214 -8.93 -7.05 -34.08
C PRO A 214 -9.00 -7.59 -32.66
N ALA A 215 -8.81 -8.92 -32.54
CA ALA A 215 -8.87 -9.63 -31.27
C ALA A 215 -8.13 -8.81 -30.21
N PRO A 216 -8.76 -8.48 -29.06
CA PRO A 216 -8.14 -7.66 -28.05
C PRO A 216 -6.84 -8.35 -27.67
N ARG A 217 -5.72 -7.78 -28.12
CA ARG A 217 -4.40 -8.19 -27.67
C ARG A 217 -4.48 -7.97 -26.17
N LEU A 218 -4.61 -9.05 -25.41
CA LEU A 218 -4.23 -9.08 -24.01
C LEU A 218 -2.75 -8.73 -24.01
N ALA A 219 -2.47 -7.44 -24.09
CA ALA A 219 -1.26 -6.89 -23.56
C ALA A 219 -1.34 -7.24 -22.08
N THR A 220 -0.77 -8.39 -21.74
CA THR A 220 -0.16 -8.66 -20.45
C THR A 220 0.99 -7.65 -20.32
N GLU A 221 0.62 -6.37 -20.26
CA GLU A 221 1.40 -5.31 -19.71
C GLU A 221 1.54 -5.75 -18.26
N THR A 222 2.61 -6.48 -18.01
CA THR A 222 3.06 -6.84 -16.69
C THR A 222 3.34 -5.50 -16.03
N ILE A 223 2.32 -4.96 -15.35
CA ILE A 223 2.38 -3.73 -14.59
C ILE A 223 3.54 -3.94 -13.63
N ARG A 224 4.70 -3.43 -14.03
CA ARG A 224 5.94 -3.55 -13.29
C ARG A 224 5.70 -2.67 -12.09
N ARG A 225 5.26 -3.28 -10.98
CA ARG A 225 5.05 -2.59 -9.71
C ARG A 225 6.34 -1.83 -9.43
N SER A 226 6.28 -0.51 -9.55
CA SER A 226 7.33 0.35 -9.05
C SER A 226 7.57 -0.05 -7.59
N PRO A 227 8.83 -0.33 -7.19
CA PRO A 227 9.12 -0.73 -5.82
C PRO A 227 8.51 0.31 -4.88
N GLU A 228 7.77 -0.15 -3.86
CA GLU A 228 7.13 0.73 -2.89
C GLU A 228 8.21 1.66 -2.30
N SER A 229 7.97 2.97 -2.35
CA SER A 229 8.95 3.92 -1.83
C SER A 229 9.05 3.77 -0.31
N PHE A 230 10.24 4.02 0.27
CA PHE A 230 10.40 4.06 1.72
C PHE A 230 9.45 5.07 2.36
N ALA A 231 9.22 6.20 1.69
CA ALA A 231 8.29 7.24 2.12
C ALA A 231 6.86 6.69 2.28
N ASP A 232 6.39 5.82 1.37
CA ASP A 232 5.08 5.18 1.51
C ASP A 232 5.02 4.26 2.73
N THR A 233 6.08 3.52 3.02
CA THR A 233 6.16 2.66 4.21
C THR A 233 6.11 3.49 5.50
N VAL A 234 6.88 4.58 5.55
CA VAL A 234 6.91 5.50 6.70
C VAL A 234 5.56 6.20 6.89
N ALA A 235 4.94 6.68 5.81
CA ALA A 235 3.62 7.30 5.86
C ALA A 235 2.54 6.33 6.36
N ARG A 236 2.59 5.05 5.95
CA ARG A 236 1.69 4.00 6.46
C ARG A 236 1.91 3.74 7.96
N LEU A 237 3.17 3.67 8.40
CA LEU A 237 3.50 3.45 9.81
C LEU A 237 3.01 4.62 10.68
N ILE A 238 3.27 5.86 10.27
CA ILE A 238 2.80 7.06 10.96
C ILE A 238 1.27 7.12 10.95
N GLY A 239 0.64 6.85 9.81
CA GLY A 239 -0.82 6.79 9.70
C GLY A 239 -1.44 5.74 10.62
N MET A 240 -0.82 4.56 10.75
CA MET A 240 -1.23 3.52 11.68
C MET A 240 -1.06 3.95 13.14
N LEU A 241 0.05 4.59 13.49
CA LEU A 241 0.31 5.08 14.84
C LEU A 241 -0.74 6.12 15.26
N ILE A 242 -0.99 7.11 14.41
CA ILE A 242 -1.97 8.17 14.68
C ILE A 242 -3.38 7.60 14.74
N TYR A 243 -3.69 6.66 13.84
CA TYR A 243 -4.96 5.95 13.88
C TYR A 243 -5.17 5.24 15.21
N LEU A 244 -4.16 4.51 15.71
CA LEU A 244 -4.21 3.85 17.01
C LEU A 244 -4.37 4.86 18.15
N MET A 245 -3.63 5.97 18.09
CA MET A 245 -3.64 7.04 19.10
C MET A 245 -5.01 7.75 19.19
N VAL A 246 -5.75 7.86 18.10
CA VAL A 246 -7.10 8.48 18.08
C VAL A 246 -8.18 7.45 18.37
N PHE A 247 -8.03 6.23 17.85
CA PHE A 247 -9.03 5.17 17.98
C PHE A 247 -9.18 4.68 19.43
N LEU A 248 -8.07 4.44 20.14
CA LEU A 248 -8.07 3.99 21.53
C LEU A 248 -8.83 4.92 22.50
N PRO A 249 -8.58 6.25 22.55
CA PRO A 249 -9.29 7.14 23.46
C PRO A 249 -10.79 7.21 23.16
N VAL A 250 -11.19 7.20 21.88
CA VAL A 250 -12.63 7.18 21.53
C VAL A 250 -13.28 5.90 22.05
N LEU A 251 -12.60 4.76 21.92
CA LEU A 251 -13.10 3.47 22.42
C LEU A 251 -13.14 3.45 23.96
N MET A 252 -12.21 4.13 24.63
CA MET A 252 -12.23 4.28 26.09
C MET A 252 -13.38 5.14 26.57
N ILE A 253 -13.56 6.35 26.01
CA ILE A 253 -14.68 7.25 26.34
C ILE A 253 -16.01 6.55 26.11
N ALA A 254 -16.11 5.77 25.02
CA ALA A 254 -17.25 4.93 24.76
C ALA A 254 -17.50 3.91 25.88
N ALA A 255 -16.47 3.12 26.22
CA ALA A 255 -16.59 2.09 27.25
C ALA A 255 -17.04 2.68 28.60
N GLU A 256 -16.60 3.89 28.93
CA GLU A 256 -17.01 4.63 30.13
C GLU A 256 -18.48 5.07 30.05
N ILE A 257 -18.90 5.71 28.95
CA ILE A 257 -20.30 6.13 28.74
C ILE A 257 -21.26 4.94 28.81
N TRP A 258 -20.83 3.78 28.30
CA TRP A 258 -21.65 2.56 28.26
C TRP A 258 -21.59 1.72 29.55
N GLY A 259 -20.82 2.14 30.55
CA GLY A 259 -20.72 1.46 31.84
C GLY A 259 -20.10 0.06 31.74
N TRP A 260 -19.27 -0.21 30.74
CA TRP A 260 -18.53 -1.46 30.64
C TRP A 260 -17.35 -1.44 31.60
N THR A 261 -17.63 -1.54 32.90
CA THR A 261 -16.63 -1.44 33.97
C THR A 261 -15.53 -2.50 33.85
N ALA A 262 -15.84 -3.70 33.33
CA ALA A 262 -14.85 -4.76 33.13
C ALA A 262 -13.88 -4.48 31.96
N ALA A 263 -14.37 -3.86 30.88
CA ALA A 263 -13.50 -3.40 29.79
C ALA A 263 -12.81 -2.09 30.17
N GLY A 264 -13.50 -1.21 30.89
CA GLY A 264 -13.03 0.10 31.33
C GLY A 264 -11.93 0.04 32.39
N SER A 265 -11.89 -0.99 33.25
CA SER A 265 -10.76 -1.19 34.17
C SER A 265 -9.51 -1.63 33.42
N SER A 266 -9.61 -2.63 32.53
CA SER A 266 -8.46 -3.10 31.73
C SER A 266 -8.01 -2.07 30.69
N LEU A 267 -8.93 -1.41 29.98
CA LEU A 267 -8.59 -0.29 29.09
C LEU A 267 -8.10 0.92 29.87
N GLY A 268 -8.66 1.20 31.05
CA GLY A 268 -8.23 2.29 31.91
C GLY A 268 -6.80 2.08 32.41
N GLU A 269 -6.45 0.85 32.80
CA GLU A 269 -5.07 0.48 33.12
C GLU A 269 -4.17 0.64 31.89
N ILE A 270 -4.53 0.07 30.74
CA ILE A 270 -3.77 0.22 29.48
C ILE A 270 -3.62 1.71 29.12
N TRP A 271 -4.66 2.53 29.32
CA TRP A 271 -4.65 3.95 29.03
C TRP A 271 -3.79 4.74 30.01
N GLN A 272 -3.81 4.40 31.30
CA GLN A 272 -2.89 4.97 32.29
C GLN A 272 -1.44 4.68 31.94
N TRP A 273 -1.14 3.57 31.28
CA TRP A 273 0.18 3.31 30.70
C TRP A 273 0.40 4.09 29.39
N LEU A 274 -0.59 4.11 28.50
CA LEU A 274 -0.49 4.68 27.15
C LEU A 274 -0.42 6.22 27.14
N LEU A 275 -1.12 6.90 28.04
CA LEU A 275 -1.17 8.36 28.10
C LEU A 275 0.22 8.96 28.39
N PRO A 276 1.00 8.43 29.35
CA PRO A 276 2.45 8.65 29.44
C PRO A 276 3.18 8.46 28.12
N PHE A 277 3.01 7.31 27.45
CA PHE A 277 3.71 7.01 26.19
C PHE A 277 3.35 7.97 25.07
N ALA A 278 2.09 8.36 24.95
CA ALA A 278 1.62 9.29 23.93
C ALA A 278 2.17 10.70 24.20
N GLY A 279 2.10 11.17 25.46
CA GLY A 279 2.69 12.45 25.86
C GLY A 279 4.21 12.48 25.69
N LEU A 280 4.87 11.36 25.97
CA LEU A 280 6.30 11.15 25.84
C LEU A 280 6.73 11.06 24.37
N SER A 281 5.98 10.34 23.54
CA SER A 281 6.19 10.29 22.09
C SER A 281 6.01 11.67 21.47
N ALA A 282 4.96 12.40 21.87
CA ALA A 282 4.72 13.76 21.41
C ALA A 282 5.83 14.73 21.85
N THR A 283 6.26 14.70 23.11
CA THR A 283 7.36 15.56 23.60
C THR A 283 8.69 15.22 22.94
N VAL A 284 8.99 13.94 22.66
CA VAL A 284 10.17 13.54 21.87
C VAL A 284 10.07 14.02 20.44
N LEU A 285 8.92 13.86 19.79
CA LEU A 285 8.72 14.32 18.42
C LEU A 285 8.86 15.85 18.33
N ILE A 286 8.21 16.59 19.24
CA ILE A 286 8.28 18.05 19.30
C ILE A 286 9.71 18.50 19.61
N GLY A 287 10.35 17.89 20.61
CA GLY A 287 11.72 18.19 21.01
C GLY A 287 12.73 17.88 19.90
N TRP A 288 12.58 16.75 19.23
CA TRP A 288 13.38 16.37 18.08
C TRP A 288 13.14 17.32 16.91
N PHE A 289 11.89 17.64 16.54
CA PHE A 289 11.60 18.61 15.48
C PHE A 289 12.20 19.98 15.79
N ALA A 290 12.02 20.48 17.01
CA ALA A 290 12.59 21.76 17.44
C ALA A 290 14.12 21.74 17.38
N LEU A 291 14.76 20.71 17.93
CA LEU A 291 16.22 20.56 17.89
C LEU A 291 16.76 20.39 16.48
N THR A 292 16.04 19.68 15.60
CA THR A 292 16.42 19.51 14.19
C THR A 292 16.26 20.82 13.44
N ALA A 293 15.18 21.56 13.65
CA ALA A 293 14.98 22.87 13.04
C ALA A 293 16.10 23.85 13.46
N VAL A 294 16.44 23.88 14.75
CA VAL A 294 17.56 24.68 15.29
C VAL A 294 18.90 24.20 14.71
N ALA A 295 19.15 22.90 14.65
CA ALA A 295 20.38 22.36 14.06
C ALA A 295 20.48 22.68 12.56
N LEU A 296 19.36 22.66 11.83
CA LEU A 296 19.32 23.01 10.41
C LEU A 296 19.56 24.50 10.19
N SER A 297 19.08 25.38 11.08
CA SER A 297 19.24 26.83 10.98
C SER A 297 20.62 27.32 11.39
N PHE A 298 21.28 26.68 12.37
CA PHE A 298 22.56 27.17 12.92
C PHE A 298 23.79 26.36 12.47
N CYS A 299 23.66 25.10 12.03
CA CYS A 299 24.85 24.27 11.75
C CYS A 299 25.19 24.14 10.25
N PRO A 300 26.47 24.31 9.88
CA PRO A 300 26.95 24.03 8.53
C PRO A 300 26.77 22.56 8.16
N VAL A 301 26.51 22.28 6.87
CA VAL A 301 26.09 20.97 6.34
C VAL A 301 26.99 19.81 6.79
N ARG A 302 28.29 20.06 6.98
CA ARG A 302 29.27 19.05 7.43
C ARG A 302 29.03 18.52 8.85
N MET A 303 28.39 19.28 9.74
CA MET A 303 28.21 18.90 11.16
C MET A 303 26.79 18.45 11.52
N ARG A 304 25.84 18.55 10.59
CA ARG A 304 24.41 18.24 10.84
C ARG A 304 24.20 16.81 11.37
N ARG A 305 24.95 15.82 10.87
CA ARG A 305 24.81 14.42 11.30
C ARG A 305 25.19 14.23 12.76
N SER A 306 26.33 14.77 13.19
CA SER A 306 26.81 14.64 14.57
C SER A 306 25.88 15.34 15.56
N VAL A 307 25.40 16.55 15.21
CA VAL A 307 24.47 17.29 16.05
C VAL A 307 23.15 16.52 16.20
N MET A 308 22.61 15.98 15.10
CA MET A 308 21.36 15.20 15.14
C MET A 308 21.48 13.97 16.04
N ILE A 309 22.60 13.24 15.98
CA ILE A 309 22.90 12.08 16.85
C ILE A 309 22.99 12.51 18.32
N VAL A 310 23.69 13.60 18.63
CA VAL A 310 23.82 14.08 20.02
C VAL A 310 22.48 14.55 20.57
N THR A 311 21.69 15.28 19.78
CA THR A 311 20.36 15.75 20.20
C THR A 311 19.37 14.61 20.41
N THR A 312 19.43 13.55 19.59
CA THR A 312 18.57 12.37 19.78
C THR A 312 18.98 11.57 21.01
N LEU A 313 20.28 11.41 21.26
CA LEU A 313 20.79 10.82 22.51
C LEU A 313 20.35 11.63 23.74
N LEU A 314 20.46 12.95 23.70
CA LEU A 314 20.07 13.83 24.80
C LEU A 314 18.56 13.76 25.08
N ALA A 315 17.74 13.75 24.03
CA ALA A 315 16.30 13.55 24.15
C ALA A 315 15.97 12.20 24.80
N LEU A 316 16.67 11.12 24.41
CA LEU A 316 16.52 9.79 25.00
C LEU A 316 16.91 9.77 26.50
N ILE A 317 17.98 10.48 26.86
CA ILE A 317 18.44 10.58 28.27
C ILE A 317 17.42 11.34 29.13
N LEU A 318 16.94 12.49 28.65
CA LEU A 318 15.89 13.27 29.34
C LEU A 318 14.60 12.46 29.49
N LEU A 319 14.28 11.63 28.50
CA LEU A 319 13.18 10.66 28.55
C LEU A 319 13.33 9.71 29.73
N THR A 320 14.51 9.09 29.84
CA THR A 320 14.80 8.10 30.87
C THR A 320 14.87 8.70 32.27
N ALA A 321 15.21 9.99 32.39
CA ALA A 321 15.26 10.69 33.67
C ALA A 321 13.88 11.10 34.21
N SER A 322 12.88 11.25 33.33
CA SER A 322 11.54 11.75 33.72
C SER A 322 10.56 10.68 34.20
N TYR A 323 10.88 9.38 34.02
CA TYR A 323 9.96 8.28 34.31
C TYR A 323 10.58 7.19 35.19
N ASN A 324 9.70 6.37 35.75
CA ASN A 324 9.97 5.26 36.66
C ASN A 324 11.20 4.46 36.19
N MET A 325 12.32 4.55 36.92
CA MET A 325 13.63 3.96 36.59
C MET A 325 13.53 2.50 36.12
N ALA A 326 12.59 1.74 36.68
CA ALA A 326 12.32 0.36 36.28
C ALA A 326 12.00 0.23 34.77
N PHE A 327 11.23 1.14 34.19
CA PHE A 327 10.87 1.07 32.78
C PHE A 327 12.03 1.51 31.88
N ALA A 328 12.80 2.52 32.29
CA ALA A 328 14.02 2.91 31.60
C ALA A 328 15.03 1.76 31.55
N ILE A 329 15.16 1.01 32.64
CA ILE A 329 16.00 -0.19 32.72
C ILE A 329 15.48 -1.28 31.78
N VAL A 330 14.17 -1.60 31.80
CA VAL A 330 13.59 -2.62 30.89
C VAL A 330 13.78 -2.22 29.42
N PHE A 331 13.49 -0.97 29.06
CA PHE A 331 13.68 -0.46 27.71
C PHE A 331 15.16 -0.48 27.30
N ALA A 332 16.07 -0.09 28.18
CA ALA A 332 17.51 -0.17 27.94
C ALA A 332 17.96 -1.62 27.72
N VAL A 333 17.47 -2.59 28.52
CA VAL A 333 17.76 -4.02 28.35
C VAL A 333 17.19 -4.53 27.03
N CYS A 334 15.98 -4.15 26.64
CA CYS A 334 15.39 -4.50 25.35
C CYS A 334 16.20 -3.93 24.18
N LEU A 335 16.62 -2.67 24.25
CA LEU A 335 17.50 -2.05 23.24
C LEU A 335 18.85 -2.76 23.19
N LEU A 336 19.45 -3.08 24.35
CA LEU A 336 20.71 -3.82 24.41
C LEU A 336 20.58 -5.21 23.78
N ALA A 337 19.48 -5.91 24.07
CA ALA A 337 19.17 -7.21 23.50
C ALA A 337 18.95 -7.13 21.99
N LEU A 338 18.24 -6.10 21.51
CA LEU A 338 18.01 -5.88 20.07
C LEU A 338 19.31 -5.51 19.33
N VAL A 339 20.14 -4.66 19.92
CA VAL A 339 21.49 -4.33 19.41
C VAL A 339 22.38 -5.57 19.42
N TRP A 340 22.29 -6.42 20.45
CA TRP A 340 23.03 -7.67 20.53
C TRP A 340 22.60 -8.66 19.44
N LEU A 341 21.29 -8.81 19.23
CA LEU A 341 20.71 -9.72 18.24
C LEU A 341 21.03 -9.28 16.81
N THR A 342 21.10 -7.98 16.58
CA THR A 342 21.46 -7.39 15.27
C THR A 342 22.96 -7.11 15.10
N ARG A 343 23.80 -7.38 16.11
CA ARG A 343 25.23 -6.99 16.11
C ARG A 343 26.02 -7.51 14.91
N ASN A 344 25.62 -8.65 14.37
CA ASN A 344 26.32 -9.31 13.27
C ASN A 344 25.92 -8.75 11.90
N ASP A 345 24.77 -8.10 11.81
CA ASP A 345 24.17 -7.62 10.55
C ASP A 345 24.25 -6.09 10.43
N VAL A 346 24.30 -5.36 11.54
CA VAL A 346 24.50 -3.90 11.56
C VAL A 346 25.75 -3.45 10.78
N PRO A 347 26.93 -4.09 10.93
CA PRO A 347 28.11 -3.72 10.15
C PRO A 347 27.93 -3.97 8.65
N ASP A 348 27.18 -5.02 8.27
CA ASP A 348 26.86 -5.32 6.88
C ASP A 348 25.90 -4.29 6.29
N ALA A 349 24.89 -3.87 7.04
CA ALA A 349 23.97 -2.81 6.66
C ALA A 349 24.69 -1.47 6.42
N PHE A 350 25.56 -1.05 7.35
CA PHE A 350 26.37 0.16 7.17
C PHE A 350 27.33 0.05 6.00
N ALA A 351 27.96 -1.12 5.81
CA ALA A 351 28.83 -1.36 4.67
C ALA A 351 28.06 -1.29 3.35
N GLY A 352 26.84 -1.85 3.29
CA GLY A 352 25.98 -1.77 2.12
C GLY A 352 25.61 -0.33 1.78
N LEU A 353 25.23 0.44 2.79
CA LEU A 353 24.88 1.85 2.65
C LEU A 353 26.08 2.67 2.15
N TYR A 354 27.29 2.39 2.64
CA TYR A 354 28.51 3.02 2.14
C TYR A 354 28.82 2.61 0.70
N LEU A 355 28.76 1.32 0.38
CA LEU A 355 29.04 0.80 -0.96
C LEU A 355 28.04 1.31 -2.00
N GLN A 356 26.79 1.59 -1.62
CA GLN A 356 25.80 2.23 -2.49
C GLN A 356 26.21 3.66 -2.90
N THR A 357 26.89 4.42 -2.02
CA THR A 357 27.35 5.77 -2.37
C THR A 357 28.53 5.83 -3.35
N GLN A 358 29.22 4.72 -3.59
CA GLN A 358 30.43 4.68 -4.42
C GLN A 358 30.09 4.30 -5.87
N LYS A 359 30.42 5.13 -6.86
CA LYS A 359 30.06 4.84 -8.27
C LYS A 359 30.73 3.57 -8.81
N ARG A 360 31.98 3.30 -8.43
CA ARG A 360 32.75 2.13 -8.86
C ARG A 360 33.42 1.48 -7.67
N VAL A 361 33.08 0.22 -7.41
CA VAL A 361 33.73 -0.61 -6.39
C VAL A 361 34.42 -1.76 -7.13
N THR A 362 35.74 -1.68 -7.20
CA THR A 362 36.60 -2.74 -7.76
C THR A 362 37.24 -3.50 -6.61
N VAL A 363 37.07 -4.80 -6.59
CA VAL A 363 37.53 -5.68 -5.50
C VAL A 363 38.48 -6.70 -6.09
N LYS A 364 39.63 -6.94 -5.45
CA LYS A 364 40.55 -7.98 -5.89
C LYS A 364 40.07 -9.31 -5.35
N THR A 365 39.75 -10.26 -6.22
CA THR A 365 39.42 -11.64 -5.87
C THR A 365 40.54 -12.57 -6.35
N THR A 366 40.58 -13.81 -5.86
CA THR A 366 41.51 -14.84 -6.37
C THR A 366 41.27 -15.16 -7.86
N HIS A 367 40.02 -15.01 -8.31
CA HIS A 367 39.59 -15.19 -9.70
C HIS A 367 39.82 -13.94 -10.58
N GLY A 368 40.55 -12.94 -10.08
CA GLY A 368 40.87 -11.70 -10.79
C GLY A 368 40.13 -10.47 -10.23
N PRO A 369 40.20 -9.31 -10.93
CA PRO A 369 39.45 -8.12 -10.53
C PRO A 369 37.94 -8.35 -10.68
N GLY A 370 37.21 -8.19 -9.59
CA GLY A 370 35.76 -8.29 -9.53
C GLY A 370 35.09 -6.91 -9.50
N HIS A 371 33.95 -6.80 -10.17
CA HIS A 371 33.12 -5.60 -10.16
C HIS A 371 31.81 -5.87 -9.41
N ALA A 372 31.44 -4.97 -8.49
CA ALA A 372 30.15 -5.05 -7.80
C ALA A 372 29.00 -4.78 -8.80
N LEU A 373 28.18 -5.81 -9.06
CA LEU A 373 27.02 -5.78 -9.97
C LEU A 373 25.78 -5.23 -9.25
N GLU A 374 25.35 -5.90 -8.18
CA GLU A 374 24.17 -5.54 -7.40
C GLU A 374 24.55 -5.33 -5.93
N ARG A 375 24.06 -4.24 -5.33
CA ARG A 375 24.40 -3.84 -3.95
C ARG A 375 23.13 -3.79 -3.12
N GLN A 376 22.83 -4.90 -2.45
CA GLN A 376 21.74 -5.00 -1.49
C GLN A 376 22.21 -4.45 -0.13
N LEU A 377 21.29 -4.32 0.82
CA LEU A 377 21.60 -3.73 2.13
C LEU A 377 22.62 -4.58 2.93
N LEU A 378 22.52 -5.91 2.86
CA LEU A 378 23.38 -6.82 3.63
C LEU A 378 24.41 -7.56 2.77
N THR A 379 24.13 -7.71 1.47
CA THR A 379 24.92 -8.50 0.52
C THR A 379 25.20 -7.73 -0.77
N CYS A 380 26.32 -8.04 -1.40
CA CYS A 380 26.74 -7.50 -2.68
C CYS A 380 27.07 -8.67 -3.60
N GLU A 381 26.60 -8.58 -4.84
CA GLU A 381 26.93 -9.52 -5.90
C GLU A 381 28.12 -8.98 -6.69
N ILE A 382 29.17 -9.79 -6.78
CA ILE A 382 30.42 -9.47 -7.45
C ILE A 382 30.51 -10.32 -8.70
N GLY A 383 30.61 -9.68 -9.86
CA GLY A 383 30.93 -10.33 -11.12
C GLY A 383 32.45 -10.42 -11.28
N THR A 384 32.96 -11.63 -11.49
CA THR A 384 34.34 -11.91 -11.86
C THR A 384 34.36 -12.61 -13.23
N LEU A 385 35.56 -12.92 -13.74
CA LEU A 385 35.70 -13.72 -14.96
C LEU A 385 35.22 -15.17 -14.78
N SER A 386 35.18 -15.68 -13.56
CA SER A 386 34.76 -17.06 -13.26
C SER A 386 33.26 -17.20 -13.00
N GLY A 387 32.54 -16.10 -12.75
CA GLY A 387 31.11 -16.11 -12.49
C GLY A 387 30.65 -15.00 -11.55
N THR A 388 29.42 -15.13 -11.06
CA THR A 388 28.82 -14.20 -10.10
C THR A 388 28.78 -14.79 -8.70
N PHE A 389 29.32 -14.05 -7.73
CA PHE A 389 29.40 -14.48 -6.33
C PHE A 389 28.67 -13.49 -5.42
N ARG A 390 27.90 -14.00 -4.47
CA ARG A 390 27.25 -13.20 -3.43
C ARG A 390 28.11 -13.18 -2.17
N VAL A 391 28.37 -11.97 -1.65
CA VAL A 391 29.27 -11.74 -0.52
C VAL A 391 28.62 -10.76 0.46
N ARG A 392 28.85 -10.93 1.76
CA ARG A 392 28.41 -9.93 2.75
C ARG A 392 29.15 -8.61 2.59
N ASN A 393 28.42 -7.50 2.70
CA ASN A 393 28.93 -6.16 2.42
C ASN A 393 30.16 -5.76 3.23
N ARG A 394 30.27 -6.19 4.50
CA ARG A 394 31.42 -5.86 5.35
C ARG A 394 32.75 -6.33 4.77
N TYR A 395 32.75 -7.46 4.06
CA TYR A 395 33.97 -8.04 3.49
C TYR A 395 34.37 -7.34 2.19
N VAL A 396 33.37 -7.00 1.38
CA VAL A 396 33.54 -6.21 0.16
C VAL A 396 34.11 -4.84 0.50
N LEU A 397 33.54 -4.17 1.50
CA LEU A 397 34.00 -2.87 1.95
C LEU A 397 35.43 -2.93 2.52
N ARG A 398 35.73 -3.94 3.33
CA ARG A 398 37.08 -4.11 3.89
C ARG A 398 38.13 -4.36 2.82
N SER A 399 37.85 -5.22 1.85
CA SER A 399 38.74 -5.47 0.71
C SER A 399 38.91 -4.21 -0.15
N PHE A 400 37.85 -3.42 -0.35
CA PHE A 400 37.91 -2.16 -1.08
C PHE A 400 38.76 -1.09 -0.38
N LEU A 401 38.62 -0.94 0.95
CA LEU A 401 39.37 0.06 1.73
C LEU A 401 40.83 -0.36 1.97
N ASP A 402 41.06 -1.63 2.32
CA ASP A 402 42.39 -2.13 2.68
C ASP A 402 43.19 -2.60 1.45
N GLY A 403 42.55 -2.72 0.29
CA GLY A 403 43.15 -3.27 -0.94
C GLY A 403 43.51 -4.76 -0.86
N GLN A 404 43.08 -5.46 0.20
CA GLN A 404 43.34 -6.89 0.42
C GLN A 404 42.50 -7.76 -0.53
N MET A 405 43.02 -8.93 -0.89
CA MET A 405 42.25 -9.90 -1.68
C MET A 405 41.10 -10.48 -0.86
N LEU A 406 39.94 -10.60 -1.48
CA LEU A 406 38.75 -11.20 -0.89
C LEU A 406 38.94 -12.73 -0.82
N ASP A 407 38.73 -13.30 0.36
CA ASP A 407 38.90 -14.73 0.66
C ASP A 407 37.79 -15.58 0.01
N ASP A 408 38.18 -16.63 -0.71
CA ASP A 408 37.27 -17.53 -1.45
C ASP A 408 36.26 -18.23 -0.55
N SER A 409 36.64 -18.50 0.71
CA SER A 409 35.74 -19.13 1.69
C SER A 409 34.48 -18.29 1.98
N ARG A 410 34.47 -17.01 1.59
CA ARG A 410 33.36 -16.07 1.82
C ARG A 410 32.54 -15.79 0.56
N LEU A 411 32.94 -16.37 -0.57
CA LEU A 411 32.24 -16.27 -1.84
C LEU A 411 31.18 -17.37 -1.91
N VAL A 412 29.90 -16.99 -1.97
CA VAL A 412 28.82 -17.95 -2.24
C VAL A 412 28.49 -17.83 -3.72
N ALA A 413 28.76 -18.88 -4.50
CA ALA A 413 28.39 -18.91 -5.92
C ALA A 413 26.87 -18.74 -6.04
N VAL A 414 26.43 -17.78 -6.85
CA VAL A 414 25.00 -17.62 -7.14
C VAL A 414 24.68 -18.64 -8.22
N GLU A 415 24.19 -19.80 -7.79
CA GLU A 415 23.80 -20.92 -8.63
C GLU A 415 22.50 -20.57 -9.36
N GLY A 416 22.59 -19.74 -10.40
CA GLY A 416 21.39 -19.24 -11.05
C GLY A 416 21.60 -18.02 -11.93
N ASN A 417 22.37 -18.17 -13.01
CA ASN A 417 21.87 -17.70 -14.30
C ASN A 417 22.60 -18.41 -15.48
N PRO A 418 22.19 -19.63 -15.87
CA PRO A 418 22.76 -20.31 -17.05
C PRO A 418 22.44 -19.62 -18.39
N SER A 419 21.90 -18.39 -18.40
CA SER A 419 21.39 -17.75 -19.62
C SER A 419 22.27 -16.63 -20.21
N GLN A 420 23.53 -16.47 -19.81
CA GLN A 420 24.39 -15.40 -20.35
C GLN A 420 25.74 -15.76 -20.97
N HIS A 421 26.07 -17.05 -21.16
CA HIS A 421 27.20 -17.42 -22.03
C HIS A 421 26.84 -18.54 -23.01
N THR A 422 26.15 -18.16 -24.07
CA THR A 422 26.51 -18.63 -25.42
C THR A 422 26.56 -17.40 -26.31
N ALA A 423 27.51 -16.51 -26.02
CA ALA A 423 28.06 -15.66 -27.06
C ALA A 423 28.87 -16.61 -27.95
N GLU A 424 28.25 -17.06 -29.04
CA GLU A 424 28.93 -17.73 -30.13
C GLU A 424 30.17 -16.92 -30.50
N ALA A 425 31.33 -17.55 -30.39
CA ALA A 425 32.53 -17.06 -31.05
C ALA A 425 32.21 -16.94 -32.55
N PRO A 426 32.62 -15.85 -33.24
CA PRO A 426 32.46 -15.76 -34.67
C PRO A 426 33.24 -16.93 -35.30
N ALA A 427 32.50 -17.85 -35.91
CA ALA A 427 33.07 -18.92 -36.70
C ALA A 427 33.96 -18.29 -37.78
N GLU A 428 35.26 -18.57 -37.72
CA GLU A 428 36.15 -18.45 -38.87
C GLU A 428 35.56 -19.28 -40.01
N GLN A 429 34.88 -18.59 -40.94
CA GLN A 429 34.54 -19.13 -42.24
C GLN A 429 35.84 -19.32 -43.02
N SER A 430 36.44 -20.49 -42.83
CA SER A 430 37.35 -21.11 -43.77
C SER A 430 36.54 -21.57 -45.00
N ALA A 431 36.44 -20.69 -45.99
CA ALA A 431 36.23 -21.01 -47.39
C ALA A 431 37.40 -20.33 -48.11
N GLY A 432 38.30 -21.00 -48.80
CA GLY A 432 38.10 -22.15 -49.66
C GLY A 432 38.61 -21.74 -51.03
N MET A 433 39.74 -22.33 -51.41
CA MET A 433 40.02 -22.77 -52.79
C MET A 433 40.09 -21.69 -53.89
N ASN A 434 41.31 -21.31 -54.26
CA ASN A 434 41.66 -21.18 -55.68
C ASN A 434 43.04 -21.79 -55.92
N GLN A 435 43.01 -22.84 -56.73
CA GLN A 435 44.13 -23.59 -57.31
C GLN A 435 44.72 -22.82 -58.49
N ALA A 436 45.96 -23.21 -58.81
CA ALA A 436 46.66 -23.06 -60.09
C ALA A 436 47.15 -21.64 -60.45
N ASP A 437 48.47 -21.44 -60.43
CA ASP A 437 49.25 -21.69 -61.65
C ASP A 437 50.76 -21.71 -61.41
N GLU A 438 51.38 -22.64 -62.12
CA GLU A 438 52.70 -22.63 -62.78
C GLU A 438 53.84 -21.70 -62.29
N SER A 439 54.96 -22.36 -61.95
CA SER A 439 56.20 -22.37 -62.77
C SER A 439 57.49 -22.16 -61.95
N PRO A 440 58.51 -23.03 -62.09
CA PRO A 440 59.80 -22.89 -61.43
C PRO A 440 60.80 -22.13 -62.32
N GLY A 441 61.47 -21.12 -61.78
CA GLY A 441 62.49 -20.34 -62.49
C GLY A 441 63.57 -19.78 -61.58
N ALA A 442 64.64 -20.56 -61.46
CA ALA A 442 66.02 -20.35 -60.99
C ALA A 442 66.56 -18.93 -60.65
N PRO A 443 67.63 -18.87 -59.82
CA PRO A 443 68.18 -17.64 -59.24
C PRO A 443 69.25 -16.96 -60.12
N ALA A 444 69.29 -15.63 -60.06
CA ALA A 444 70.51 -14.80 -60.01
C ALA A 444 70.12 -13.35 -59.65
#